data_AF-A0A920GT61-F1
#
_entry.id   AF-A0A920GT61-F1
#
_cell.length_a   1.000
_cell.length_b   1.000
_cell.length_c   1.000
_cell.angle_alpha   90.00
_cell.angle_beta   90.00
_cell.angle_gamma   90.00
#
_symmetry.space_group_name_H-M   'P 1'
#
loop_
_entity.id
_entity.type
_entity.pdbx_description
1 polymer ?
#
loop_
_entity_poly.entity_id
_entity_poly.type
_entity_poly.pdbx_seq_one_letter_code
_entity_poly.pdbx_strand_id
1 'polypeptide(L)'
;MRQLKIYENLKRMEDVGVVAVEAECIAEEVLEAVNKKTSIVTFSLGSGMAGDVIMSFVADICGEDSEEEKPPKHAYAFGNVGRLFKQIHEERVAALGKFHSEVTKGNFPYPQTNISMHDGEKDKFLEALDKWSPTHQ
;
A
#
# COMPACT_ATOMS: atom_id res chain seq x y z
N MET A 1 -3.97 -36.76 18.68
CA MET A 1 -2.73 -36.10 18.18
C MET A 1 -3.11 -34.73 17.62
N ARG A 2 -2.28 -33.68 17.78
CA ARG A 2 -2.64 -32.31 17.36
C ARG A 2 -2.80 -32.18 15.84
N GLN A 3 -2.01 -32.94 15.07
CA GLN A 3 -2.00 -32.96 13.61
C GLN A 3 -3.29 -33.55 13.02
N LEU A 4 -3.89 -34.54 13.69
CA LEU A 4 -5.15 -35.15 13.23
C LEU A 4 -6.30 -34.12 13.23
N LYS A 5 -6.29 -33.15 14.15
CA LYS A 5 -7.28 -32.07 14.19
C LYS A 5 -7.24 -31.18 12.95
N ILE A 6 -6.06 -30.99 12.33
CA ILE A 6 -5.93 -30.24 11.07
C ILE A 6 -6.72 -30.96 9.97
N TYR A 7 -6.51 -32.27 9.84
CA TYR A 7 -7.24 -33.08 8.87
C TYR A 7 -8.75 -33.10 9.15
N GLU A 8 -9.16 -33.29 10.40
CA GLU A 8 -10.59 -33.26 10.79
C GLU A 8 -11.25 -31.92 10.44
N ASN A 9 -10.56 -30.80 10.69
CA ASN A 9 -11.06 -29.48 10.33
C ASN A 9 -11.20 -29.31 8.81
N LEU A 10 -10.20 -29.78 8.03
CA LEU A 10 -10.26 -29.72 6.58
C LEU A 10 -11.41 -30.55 6.02
N LYS A 11 -11.63 -31.77 6.53
CA LYS A 11 -12.79 -32.57 6.13
C LYS A 11 -14.11 -31.89 6.46
N ARG A 12 -14.23 -31.27 7.64
CA ARG A 12 -15.44 -30.50 8.00
C ARG A 12 -15.66 -29.29 7.08
N MET A 13 -14.59 -28.62 6.66
CA MET A 13 -14.65 -27.53 5.68
C MET A 13 -15.10 -28.06 4.31
N GLU A 14 -14.57 -29.21 3.90
CA GLU A 14 -14.90 -29.87 2.63
C GLU A 14 -16.38 -30.30 2.61
N ASP A 15 -16.88 -30.85 3.72
CA ASP A 15 -18.27 -31.28 3.88
C ASP A 15 -19.27 -30.12 3.75
N VAL A 16 -18.87 -28.88 4.10
CA VAL A 16 -19.69 -27.67 3.95
C VAL A 16 -19.43 -26.93 2.63
N GLY A 17 -18.64 -27.50 1.73
CA GLY A 17 -18.41 -26.98 0.38
C GLY A 17 -17.29 -25.93 0.27
N VAL A 18 -16.38 -25.84 1.24
CA VAL A 18 -15.16 -25.03 1.09
C VAL A 18 -14.32 -25.61 -0.04
N VAL A 19 -13.87 -24.74 -0.95
CA VAL A 19 -13.10 -25.12 -2.14
C VAL A 19 -11.59 -24.88 -2.00
N ALA A 20 -11.20 -23.98 -1.11
CA ALA A 20 -9.81 -23.62 -0.88
C ALA A 20 -9.59 -23.13 0.56
N VAL A 21 -8.38 -23.34 1.06
CA VAL A 21 -7.95 -22.85 2.38
C VAL A 21 -6.52 -22.33 2.33
N GLU A 22 -6.22 -21.43 3.25
CA GLU A 22 -4.85 -21.12 3.63
C GLU A 22 -4.33 -22.15 4.63
N ALA A 23 -3.17 -22.73 4.32
CA ALA A 23 -2.42 -23.64 5.16
C ALA A 23 -1.18 -22.91 5.69
N GLU A 24 -1.35 -22.19 6.80
CA GLU A 24 -0.32 -21.37 7.41
C GLU A 24 0.45 -22.11 8.50
N CYS A 25 1.79 -22.09 8.43
CA CYS A 25 2.70 -22.64 9.44
C CYS A 25 2.40 -24.10 9.86
N ILE A 26 1.96 -24.94 8.91
CA ILE A 26 1.77 -26.38 9.09
C ILE A 26 3.07 -27.08 8.69
N ALA A 27 3.52 -28.04 9.49
CA ALA A 27 4.68 -28.86 9.10
C ALA A 27 4.44 -29.52 7.74
N GLU A 28 5.43 -29.45 6.85
CA GLU A 28 5.29 -29.85 5.44
C GLU A 28 4.80 -31.29 5.30
N GLU A 29 5.30 -32.22 6.13
CA GLU A 29 4.91 -33.64 6.08
C GLU A 29 3.44 -33.86 6.48
N VAL A 30 2.89 -32.97 7.32
CA VAL A 30 1.47 -33.00 7.68
C VAL A 30 0.63 -32.51 6.51
N LEU A 31 1.00 -31.38 5.90
CA LEU A 31 0.28 -30.86 4.74
C LEU A 31 0.35 -31.85 3.58
N GLU A 32 1.50 -32.46 3.31
CA GLU A 32 1.68 -33.45 2.23
C GLU A 32 0.77 -34.67 2.42
N ALA A 33 0.67 -35.19 3.65
CA ALA A 33 -0.19 -36.32 3.96
C ALA A 33 -1.68 -35.97 3.83
N VAL A 34 -2.07 -34.76 4.20
CA VAL A 34 -3.46 -34.28 4.16
C VAL A 34 -3.89 -33.95 2.74
N ASN A 35 -3.03 -33.29 1.96
CA ASN A 35 -3.37 -32.83 0.61
C ASN A 35 -3.70 -34.00 -0.33
N LYS A 36 -3.13 -35.19 -0.07
CA LYS A 36 -3.47 -36.45 -0.76
C LYS A 36 -4.86 -37.00 -0.43
N LYS A 37 -5.60 -36.40 0.51
CA LYS A 37 -6.84 -36.95 1.10
C LYS A 37 -8.01 -35.96 1.19
N THR A 38 -7.86 -34.77 0.62
CA THR A 38 -8.92 -33.76 0.56
C THR A 38 -9.04 -33.25 -0.88
N SER A 39 -10.24 -32.82 -1.29
CA SER A 39 -10.42 -32.10 -2.56
C SER A 39 -10.24 -30.58 -2.43
N ILE A 40 -9.98 -30.06 -1.23
CA ILE A 40 -9.75 -28.63 -0.99
C ILE A 40 -8.39 -28.24 -1.56
N VAL A 41 -8.34 -27.14 -2.32
CA VAL A 41 -7.09 -26.53 -2.77
C VAL A 41 -6.38 -25.84 -1.60
N THR A 42 -5.15 -26.22 -1.30
CA THR A 42 -4.39 -25.67 -0.17
C THR A 42 -3.37 -24.63 -0.63
N PHE A 43 -3.41 -23.46 -0.02
CA PHE A 43 -2.45 -22.38 -0.21
C PHE A 43 -1.41 -22.43 0.91
N SER A 44 -0.21 -22.91 0.62
CA SER A 44 0.89 -22.98 1.57
C SER A 44 1.44 -21.58 1.86
N LEU A 45 1.35 -21.16 3.12
CA LEU A 45 2.08 -20.01 3.66
C LEU A 45 3.00 -20.52 4.77
N GLY A 46 4.26 -20.79 4.43
CA GLY A 46 5.21 -21.38 5.37
C GLY A 46 4.96 -22.85 5.70
N SER A 47 4.25 -23.57 4.83
CA SER A 47 3.96 -25.02 4.99
C SER A 47 4.69 -25.90 3.97
N GLY A 48 5.80 -25.41 3.43
CA GLY A 48 6.62 -26.11 2.44
C GLY A 48 5.98 -26.17 1.05
N MET A 49 6.47 -27.09 0.22
CA MET A 49 6.02 -27.29 -1.17
C MET A 49 4.78 -28.19 -1.28
N ALA A 50 4.24 -28.66 -0.16
CA ALA A 50 3.16 -29.63 -0.10
C ALA A 50 1.76 -29.06 -0.42
N GLY A 51 1.60 -27.73 -0.41
CA GLY A 51 0.36 -27.09 -0.83
C GLY A 51 0.21 -27.04 -2.35
N ASP A 52 -1.03 -26.97 -2.83
CA ASP A 52 -1.32 -26.85 -4.27
C ASP A 52 -0.88 -25.50 -4.83
N VAL A 53 -0.86 -24.47 -3.98
CA VAL A 53 -0.40 -23.13 -4.30
C VAL A 53 0.64 -22.69 -3.27
N ILE A 54 1.71 -22.03 -3.73
CA ILE A 54 2.62 -21.29 -2.85
C ILE A 54 2.12 -19.86 -2.73
N MET A 55 1.84 -19.45 -1.50
CA MET A 55 1.34 -18.12 -1.18
C MET A 55 2.38 -17.33 -0.39
N SER A 56 2.51 -16.04 -0.68
CA SER A 56 3.29 -15.08 0.09
C SER A 56 2.72 -13.68 -0.14
N PHE A 57 2.92 -12.77 0.81
CA PHE A 57 2.47 -11.39 0.67
C PHE A 57 3.37 -10.61 -0.28
N VAL A 58 2.78 -9.74 -1.10
CA VAL A 58 3.55 -8.88 -2.02
C VAL A 58 4.52 -7.99 -1.24
N ALA A 59 4.10 -7.46 -0.09
CA ALA A 59 4.97 -6.65 0.78
C ALA A 59 6.23 -7.42 1.22
N ASP A 60 6.07 -8.69 1.61
CA ASP A 60 7.19 -9.57 1.97
C ASP A 60 8.11 -9.80 0.77
N ILE A 61 7.55 -10.20 -0.37
CA ILE A 61 8.29 -10.47 -1.62
C ILE A 61 9.07 -9.23 -2.06
N CYS A 62 8.44 -8.05 -1.99
CA CYS A 62 9.03 -6.79 -2.43
C CYS A 62 9.99 -6.17 -1.40
N GLY A 63 10.07 -6.71 -0.18
CA GLY A 63 10.88 -6.15 0.90
C GLY A 63 10.42 -4.74 1.27
N GLU A 64 9.11 -4.57 1.44
CA GLU A 64 8.53 -3.37 2.02
C GLU A 64 8.84 -3.28 3.52
N ASP A 65 8.70 -2.09 4.11
CA ASP A 65 8.88 -1.94 5.55
C ASP A 65 7.79 -2.73 6.30
N SER A 66 8.19 -3.37 7.41
CA SER A 66 7.29 -4.10 8.30
C SER A 66 7.18 -3.39 9.64
N GLU A 67 6.02 -3.50 10.28
CA GLU A 67 5.81 -3.10 11.68
C GLU A 67 6.55 -4.04 12.65
N GLU A 68 6.96 -5.22 12.18
CA GLU A 68 7.75 -6.18 12.95
C GLU A 68 9.25 -5.98 12.74
N GLU A 69 10.04 -6.07 13.81
CA GLU A 69 11.52 -5.93 13.73
C GLU A 69 12.17 -7.02 12.87
N LYS A 70 11.56 -8.20 12.81
CA LYS A 70 12.04 -9.35 12.03
C LYS A 70 10.90 -9.91 11.20
N PRO A 71 11.11 -10.16 9.90
CA PRO A 71 10.08 -10.77 9.07
C PRO A 71 9.74 -12.19 9.58
N PRO A 72 8.51 -12.66 9.35
CA PRO A 72 8.13 -14.04 9.63
C PRO A 72 9.08 -15.04 8.95
N LYS A 73 9.32 -16.20 9.58
CA LYS A 73 10.29 -17.19 9.07
C LYS A 73 9.97 -17.70 7.65
N HIS A 74 8.70 -17.67 7.26
CA HIS A 74 8.25 -18.11 5.93
C HIS A 74 8.29 -17.00 4.87
N ALA A 75 8.53 -15.75 5.28
CA ALA A 75 8.65 -14.62 4.36
C ALA A 75 10.07 -14.55 3.80
N TYR A 76 10.18 -14.12 2.54
CA TYR A 76 11.45 -13.85 1.90
C TYR A 76 11.34 -12.64 0.99
N ALA A 77 12.23 -11.66 1.19
CA ALA A 77 12.32 -10.47 0.38
C ALA A 77 13.23 -10.70 -0.84
N PHE A 78 12.63 -10.70 -2.03
CA PHE A 78 13.33 -10.67 -3.31
C PHE A 78 13.67 -9.24 -3.75
N GLY A 79 12.97 -8.26 -3.19
CA GLY A 79 13.19 -6.83 -3.42
C GLY A 79 13.64 -6.07 -2.18
N ASN A 80 13.83 -4.75 -2.36
CA ASN A 80 14.01 -3.79 -1.26
C ASN A 80 13.26 -2.49 -1.63
N VAL A 81 11.94 -2.60 -1.70
CA VAL A 81 11.04 -1.48 -2.01
C VAL A 81 10.93 -0.53 -0.81
N GLY A 82 11.11 -1.01 0.43
CA GLY A 82 11.13 -0.18 1.63
C GLY A 82 12.14 0.97 1.54
N ARG A 83 13.33 0.73 0.96
CA ARG A 83 14.31 1.79 0.67
C ARG A 83 13.74 2.90 -0.22
N LEU A 84 12.96 2.55 -1.24
CA LEU A 84 12.38 3.52 -2.18
C LEU A 84 11.27 4.34 -1.50
N PHE A 85 10.45 3.72 -0.66
CA PHE A 85 9.45 4.46 0.11
C PHE A 85 10.08 5.46 1.08
N LYS A 86 11.19 5.10 1.74
CA LYS A 86 11.97 6.04 2.56
C LYS A 86 12.47 7.23 1.73
N GLN A 87 13.05 6.96 0.56
CA GLN A 87 13.51 8.02 -0.36
C GLN A 87 12.36 8.94 -0.81
N ILE A 88 11.21 8.38 -1.15
CA ILE A 88 10.02 9.16 -1.53
C ILE A 88 9.54 10.03 -0.35
N HIS A 89 9.54 9.48 0.87
CA HIS A 89 9.15 10.23 2.06
C HIS A 89 10.10 11.40 2.33
N GLU A 90 11.40 11.16 2.31
CA GLU A 90 12.44 12.19 2.47
C GLU A 90 12.28 13.31 1.42
N GLU A 91 12.09 12.95 0.15
CA GLU A 91 11.90 13.93 -0.92
C GLU A 91 10.61 14.75 -0.72
N ARG A 92 9.51 14.11 -0.29
CA ARG A 92 8.26 14.82 0.03
C ARG A 92 8.46 15.84 1.15
N VAL A 93 9.13 15.45 2.24
CA VAL A 93 9.43 16.34 3.36
C VAL A 93 10.30 17.52 2.89
N ALA A 94 11.35 17.23 2.12
CA ALA A 94 12.24 18.27 1.59
C ALA A 94 11.52 19.25 0.66
N ALA A 95 10.70 18.74 -0.28
CA ALA A 95 9.95 19.57 -1.21
C ALA A 95 8.92 20.47 -0.49
N LEU A 96 8.16 19.91 0.45
CA LEU A 96 7.20 20.65 1.24
C LEU A 96 7.88 21.70 2.14
N GLY A 97 9.05 21.37 2.71
CA GLY A 97 9.86 22.31 3.47
C GLY A 97 10.35 23.50 2.63
N LYS A 98 10.82 23.24 1.41
CA LYS A 98 11.21 24.29 0.45
C LYS A 98 10.02 25.16 0.06
N PHE A 99 8.88 24.54 -0.27
CA PHE A 99 7.65 25.26 -0.59
C PHE A 99 7.22 26.20 0.55
N HIS A 100 7.17 25.68 1.78
CA HIS A 100 6.86 26.49 2.96
C HIS A 100 7.82 27.67 3.13
N SER A 101 9.12 27.46 2.97
CA SER A 101 10.13 28.53 3.05
C SER A 101 9.92 29.61 1.98
N GLU A 102 9.63 29.21 0.74
CA GLU A 102 9.44 30.15 -0.36
C GLU A 102 8.15 30.96 -0.22
N VAL A 103 7.07 30.35 0.27
CA VAL A 103 5.81 31.05 0.57
C VAL A 103 5.98 32.03 1.72
N THR A 104 6.60 31.59 2.83
CA THR A 104 6.78 32.45 4.01
C THR A 104 7.72 33.63 3.78
N LYS A 105 8.68 33.49 2.85
CA LYS A 105 9.53 34.60 2.39
C LYS A 105 8.84 35.53 1.38
N GLY A 106 7.68 35.15 0.85
CA GLY A 106 6.99 35.88 -0.22
C GLY A 106 7.62 35.70 -1.60
N ASN A 107 8.50 34.72 -1.77
CA ASN A 107 9.13 34.41 -3.06
C ASN A 107 8.17 33.66 -3.99
N PHE A 108 7.33 32.79 -3.44
CA PHE A 108 6.36 31.99 -4.19
C PHE A 108 4.92 32.51 -3.96
N PRO A 109 4.06 32.61 -5.00
CA PRO A 109 4.28 32.20 -6.39
C PRO A 109 5.33 33.07 -7.10
N TYR A 110 6.18 32.42 -7.90
CA TYR A 110 7.20 33.13 -8.68
C TYR A 110 6.56 33.91 -9.83
N PRO A 111 7.16 35.02 -10.31
CA PRO A 111 6.63 35.79 -11.43
C PRO A 111 6.32 34.96 -12.67
N GLN A 112 7.17 33.99 -13.03
CA GLN A 112 6.98 33.10 -14.18
C GLN A 112 5.86 32.06 -14.00
N THR A 113 5.49 31.77 -12.74
CA THR A 113 4.38 30.86 -12.39
C THR A 113 3.11 31.62 -12.03
N ASN A 114 3.16 32.96 -11.99
CA ASN A 114 2.06 33.81 -11.62
C ASN A 114 1.41 34.41 -12.87
N ILE A 115 0.09 34.52 -12.87
CA ILE A 115 -0.64 35.12 -13.97
C ILE A 115 -0.76 36.62 -13.71
N SER A 116 -0.35 37.42 -14.69
CA SER A 116 -0.46 38.87 -14.65
C SER A 116 -1.49 39.36 -15.66
N MET A 117 -2.15 40.48 -15.34
CA MET A 117 -3.00 41.19 -16.30
C MET A 117 -2.17 41.67 -17.50
N HIS A 118 -2.81 41.78 -18.67
CA HIS A 118 -2.23 42.49 -19.80
C HIS A 118 -2.04 43.98 -19.48
N ASP A 119 -1.13 44.62 -20.20
CA ASP A 119 -0.83 46.05 -20.03
C ASP A 119 -2.11 46.89 -20.16
N GLY A 120 -2.35 47.76 -19.18
CA GLY A 120 -3.51 48.66 -19.12
C GLY A 120 -4.82 48.04 -18.60
N GLU A 121 -4.93 46.72 -18.42
CA GLU A 121 -6.15 46.10 -17.90
C GLU A 121 -6.35 46.36 -16.38
N LYS A 122 -5.25 46.53 -15.64
CA LYS A 122 -5.29 46.85 -14.21
C LYS A 122 -6.03 48.15 -13.94
N ASP A 123 -5.71 49.21 -14.69
CA ASP A 123 -6.30 50.54 -14.45
C ASP A 123 -7.78 50.56 -14.82
N LYS A 124 -8.16 49.94 -15.94
CA LYS A 124 -9.57 49.75 -16.33
C LYS A 124 -10.36 49.01 -15.26
N PHE A 125 -9.78 47.96 -14.68
CA PHE A 125 -10.43 47.20 -13.62
C PHE A 125 -10.63 48.03 -12.35
N LEU A 126 -9.62 48.79 -11.93
CA LEU A 126 -9.73 49.68 -10.77
C LEU A 126 -10.81 50.75 -10.97
N GLU A 127 -10.87 51.38 -12.16
CA GLU A 127 -11.94 52.34 -12.48
C GLU A 127 -13.34 51.71 -12.45
N ALA A 128 -13.46 50.45 -12.88
CA ALA A 128 -14.73 49.73 -12.85
C ALA A 128 -15.18 49.41 -11.42
N LEU A 129 -14.25 49.09 -10.52
CA LEU A 129 -14.52 48.85 -9.10
C LEU A 129 -15.03 50.12 -8.40
N ASP A 130 -14.42 51.28 -8.66
CA ASP A 130 -14.84 52.55 -8.05
C ASP A 130 -16.26 52.97 -8.45
N LYS A 131 -16.70 52.57 -9.65
CA LYS A 131 -18.04 52.83 -10.19
C LYS A 131 -19.04 51.74 -9.83
N TRP A 132 -18.61 50.64 -9.21
CA TRP A 132 -19.48 49.51 -8.93
C TRP A 132 -20.38 49.77 -7.71
N SER A 133 -21.67 49.52 -7.88
CA SER A 133 -22.65 49.54 -6.79
C SER A 133 -23.54 48.29 -6.85
N PRO A 134 -23.91 47.67 -5.71
CA PRO A 134 -24.82 46.54 -5.69
C PRO A 134 -26.16 46.91 -6.34
N THR A 135 -26.63 46.11 -7.29
CA THR A 135 -27.88 46.39 -8.03
C THR A 135 -29.12 46.23 -7.15
N HIS A 136 -29.03 45.46 -6.06
CA HIS A 136 -30.10 45.25 -5.09
C HIS A 136 -29.53 45.45 -3.67
N GLN A 137 -30.11 46.40 -2.94
CA GLN A 137 -29.98 46.57 -1.49
C GLN A 137 -31.30 46.23 -0.82
#